data_AF-A0A376VGU7-F1
#
_entry.id   AF-A0A376VGU7-F1
#
_cell.length_a   1.000
_cell.length_b   1.000
_cell.length_c   1.000
_cell.angle_alpha   90.00
_cell.angle_beta   90.00
_cell.angle_gamma   90.00
#
_symmetry.space_group_name_H-M   'P 1'
#
loop_
_entity.id
_entity.type
_entity.pdbx_description
1 polymer ?
#
loop_
_entity_poly.entity_id
_entity_poly.type
_entity_poly.pdbx_seq_one_letter_code
_entity_poly.pdbx_strand_id
1 'polypeptide(L)'
;MEYPSGTIPAKIGLHAVAQDRALKDGKLNVYWTMCTNNMQAGPNINEERMPGWRDPRNFIIVSDPYPTVSALAADLILPTAMWVEKEGAYGNAERRTQFWRQQVQAPGEAKSDLWQLVQFSRRFKTEDVWPEELLAKKPELRGKTLYEVLYATPEVSKFPLSELAEDQLNDESRELGFYLQKGLFEEYAWFGRGHGHDLAPFDDYHKARGLRWPVVNGKETQWRYSEGNDRT
;
A
#
# COMPACT_ATOMS: atom_id res chain seq x y z
N MET A 1 2.72 -5.92 19.59
CA MET A 1 1.64 -5.54 18.66
C MET A 1 1.02 -4.24 19.14
N GLU A 2 1.18 -3.16 18.37
CA GLU A 2 0.75 -1.81 18.75
C GLU A 2 -0.78 -1.60 18.71
N TYR A 3 -1.55 -2.58 18.21
CA TYR A 3 -3.01 -2.47 18.04
C TYR A 3 -3.78 -3.40 18.98
N PRO A 4 -5.04 -3.09 19.34
CA PRO A 4 -5.86 -3.97 20.15
C PRO A 4 -6.21 -5.27 19.40
N SER A 5 -6.24 -6.40 20.12
CA SER A 5 -6.66 -7.67 19.51
C SER A 5 -8.11 -7.56 19.01
N GLY A 6 -8.34 -7.98 17.76
CA GLY A 6 -9.61 -7.88 17.06
C GLY A 6 -9.72 -6.73 16.07
N THR A 7 -8.71 -5.86 15.94
CA THR A 7 -8.69 -4.79 14.91
C THR A 7 -8.78 -5.35 13.48
N ILE A 8 -8.17 -6.50 13.22
CA ILE A 8 -8.28 -7.19 11.93
C ILE A 8 -9.41 -8.22 12.03
N PRO A 9 -10.52 -8.07 11.28
CA PRO A 9 -11.62 -9.04 11.31
C PRO A 9 -11.18 -10.40 10.78
N ALA A 10 -11.61 -11.48 11.45
CA ALA A 10 -11.32 -12.86 11.01
C ALA A 10 -12.12 -13.27 9.76
N LYS A 11 -13.20 -12.55 9.45
CA LYS A 11 -14.05 -12.84 8.27
C LYS A 11 -13.36 -12.34 7.01
N ILE A 12 -13.13 -13.25 6.06
CA ILE A 12 -12.59 -12.93 4.74
C ILE A 12 -13.51 -11.93 4.02
N GLY A 13 -12.91 -10.89 3.44
CA GLY A 13 -13.61 -9.86 2.66
C GLY A 13 -13.99 -10.30 1.24
N LEU A 14 -14.37 -9.34 0.41
CA LEU A 14 -14.77 -9.60 -0.98
C LEU A 14 -13.56 -9.68 -1.91
N HIS A 15 -13.38 -10.81 -2.60
CA HIS A 15 -12.41 -10.95 -3.70
C HIS A 15 -12.88 -10.21 -4.96
N ALA A 16 -12.01 -10.03 -5.96
CA ALA A 16 -12.26 -9.20 -7.15
C ALA A 16 -13.65 -9.39 -7.79
N VAL A 17 -14.00 -10.60 -8.25
CA VAL A 17 -15.32 -10.87 -8.87
C VAL A 17 -16.49 -10.70 -7.88
N ALA A 18 -16.28 -10.93 -6.57
CA ALA A 18 -17.31 -10.69 -5.57
C ALA A 18 -17.54 -9.20 -5.29
N GLN A 19 -16.50 -8.36 -5.46
CA GLN A 19 -16.66 -6.90 -5.40
C GLN A 19 -17.55 -6.41 -6.53
N ASP A 20 -17.38 -6.92 -7.77
CA ASP A 20 -18.24 -6.56 -8.90
C ASP A 20 -19.72 -6.90 -8.65
N ARG A 21 -19.98 -8.11 -8.15
CA ARG A 21 -21.34 -8.53 -7.75
C ARG A 21 -21.89 -7.69 -6.60
N ALA A 22 -21.07 -7.35 -5.62
CA ALA A 22 -21.49 -6.53 -4.48
C ALA A 22 -21.79 -5.08 -4.90
N LEU A 23 -21.03 -4.51 -5.84
CA LEU A 23 -21.33 -3.22 -6.47
C LEU A 23 -22.65 -3.30 -7.23
N LYS A 24 -22.83 -4.33 -8.07
CA LYS A 24 -24.07 -4.57 -8.82
C LYS A 24 -25.29 -4.68 -7.91
N ASP A 25 -25.14 -5.37 -6.78
CA ASP A 25 -26.17 -5.55 -5.76
C ASP A 25 -26.40 -4.29 -4.90
N GLY A 26 -25.48 -3.32 -4.94
CA GLY A 26 -25.47 -2.13 -4.08
C GLY A 26 -25.16 -2.44 -2.61
N LYS A 27 -24.37 -3.49 -2.35
CA LYS A 27 -23.84 -3.86 -1.03
C LYS A 27 -22.44 -3.28 -0.76
N LEU A 28 -21.72 -2.90 -1.81
CA LEU A 28 -20.47 -2.17 -1.74
C LEU A 28 -20.71 -0.80 -2.36
N ASN A 29 -20.69 0.26 -1.56
CA ASN A 29 -21.19 1.58 -1.98
C ASN A 29 -20.13 2.67 -2.08
N VAL A 30 -18.93 2.43 -1.53
CA VAL A 30 -17.77 3.29 -1.77
C VAL A 30 -16.65 2.39 -2.25
N TYR A 31 -16.14 2.65 -3.44
CA TYR A 31 -15.12 1.82 -4.06
C TYR A 31 -14.00 2.68 -4.60
N TRP A 32 -12.82 2.52 -4.02
CA TRP A 32 -11.60 3.17 -4.49
C TRP A 32 -10.70 2.14 -5.16
N THR A 33 -10.53 2.26 -6.47
CA THR A 33 -9.57 1.46 -7.23
C THR A 33 -8.33 2.29 -7.55
N MET A 34 -7.16 1.67 -7.42
CA MET A 34 -5.87 2.33 -7.55
C MET A 34 -4.96 1.51 -8.44
N CYS A 35 -4.31 2.16 -9.42
CA CYS A 35 -3.34 1.52 -10.31
C CYS A 35 -3.91 0.28 -11.06
N THR A 36 -5.21 0.31 -11.41
CA THR A 36 -5.85 -0.72 -12.24
C THR A 36 -6.82 -0.13 -13.25
N ASN A 37 -6.98 -0.82 -14.38
CA ASN A 37 -8.02 -0.54 -15.37
C ASN A 37 -9.05 -1.68 -15.41
N ASN A 38 -9.66 -1.99 -14.25
CA ASN A 38 -10.53 -3.16 -14.08
C ASN A 38 -11.83 -3.12 -14.92
N MET A 39 -12.31 -1.94 -15.33
CA MET A 39 -13.44 -1.86 -16.27
C MET A 39 -13.10 -2.50 -17.62
N GLN A 40 -11.84 -2.46 -18.03
CA GLN A 40 -11.37 -3.10 -19.26
C GLN A 40 -10.79 -4.50 -19.03
N ALA A 41 -10.09 -4.72 -17.90
CA ALA A 41 -9.36 -5.96 -17.64
C ALA A 41 -10.22 -7.05 -16.97
N GLY A 42 -11.22 -6.66 -16.18
CA GLY A 42 -12.01 -7.60 -15.42
C GLY A 42 -13.02 -8.35 -16.29
N PRO A 43 -13.40 -9.58 -15.93
CA PRO A 43 -14.31 -10.38 -16.74
C PRO A 43 -15.70 -9.78 -16.77
N ASN A 44 -16.48 -10.19 -17.79
CA ASN A 44 -17.92 -10.01 -17.87
C ASN A 44 -18.41 -8.59 -17.54
N ILE A 45 -17.88 -7.62 -18.29
CA ILE A 45 -18.10 -6.18 -18.07
C ILE A 45 -19.58 -5.83 -17.99
N ASN A 46 -20.40 -6.42 -18.88
CA ASN A 46 -21.79 -6.04 -19.10
C ASN A 46 -22.74 -6.49 -17.99
N GLU A 47 -22.47 -7.62 -17.31
CA GLU A 47 -23.41 -8.16 -16.34
C GLU A 47 -23.27 -7.51 -14.97
N GLU A 48 -22.03 -7.36 -14.48
CA GLU A 48 -21.78 -7.00 -13.07
C GLU A 48 -21.14 -5.62 -12.94
N ARG A 49 -19.96 -5.44 -13.56
CA ARG A 49 -19.10 -4.29 -13.27
C ARG A 49 -19.66 -2.99 -13.81
N MET A 50 -20.02 -2.93 -15.09
CA MET A 50 -20.51 -1.70 -15.70
C MET A 50 -21.81 -1.22 -15.03
N PRO A 51 -22.85 -2.07 -14.84
CA PRO A 51 -24.06 -1.61 -14.18
C PRO A 51 -23.83 -1.32 -12.69
N GLY A 52 -22.93 -2.04 -12.00
CA GLY A 52 -22.58 -1.77 -10.61
C GLY A 52 -21.81 -0.47 -10.41
N TRP A 53 -20.85 -0.14 -11.28
CA TRP A 53 -20.10 1.11 -11.21
C TRP A 53 -20.94 2.34 -11.55
N ARG A 54 -21.92 2.18 -12.46
CA ARG A 54 -22.86 3.26 -12.84
C ARG A 54 -24.12 3.30 -11.99
N ASP A 55 -24.23 2.44 -10.98
CA ASP A 55 -25.36 2.43 -10.07
C ASP A 55 -25.32 3.68 -9.17
N PRO A 56 -26.39 4.49 -9.11
CA PRO A 56 -26.40 5.74 -8.34
C PRO A 56 -26.27 5.55 -6.82
N ARG A 57 -26.34 4.30 -6.32
CA ARG A 57 -26.08 3.97 -4.92
C ARG A 57 -24.60 3.93 -4.57
N ASN A 58 -23.72 3.88 -5.58
CA ASN A 58 -22.30 3.65 -5.40
C ASN A 58 -21.51 4.90 -5.77
N PHE A 59 -20.40 5.12 -5.07
CA PHE A 59 -19.43 6.18 -5.34
C PHE A 59 -18.09 5.56 -5.70
N ILE A 60 -17.68 5.74 -6.95
CA ILE A 60 -16.49 5.12 -7.52
C ILE A 60 -15.36 6.14 -7.63
N ILE A 61 -14.21 5.80 -7.06
CA ILE A 61 -12.98 6.59 -7.07
C ILE A 61 -11.93 5.81 -7.87
N VAL A 62 -11.30 6.44 -8.85
CA VAL A 62 -10.18 5.86 -9.63
C VAL A 62 -8.95 6.73 -9.49
N SER A 63 -7.84 6.13 -9.04
CA SER A 63 -6.50 6.73 -9.08
C SER A 63 -5.73 6.21 -10.29
N ASP A 64 -5.43 7.08 -11.26
CA ASP A 64 -4.80 6.71 -12.53
C ASP A 64 -3.97 7.89 -13.11
N PRO A 65 -2.79 7.65 -13.69
CA PRO A 65 -2.06 8.66 -14.46
C PRO A 65 -2.75 9.04 -15.79
N TYR A 66 -3.65 8.20 -16.33
CA TYR A 66 -4.28 8.40 -17.64
C TYR A 66 -5.81 8.29 -17.60
N PRO A 67 -6.52 8.86 -18.59
CA PRO A 67 -7.97 8.72 -18.70
C PRO A 67 -8.36 7.33 -19.25
N THR A 68 -8.31 6.31 -18.39
CA THR A 68 -8.68 4.93 -18.73
C THR A 68 -10.19 4.71 -18.81
N VAL A 69 -10.62 3.55 -19.35
CA VAL A 69 -12.06 3.16 -19.36
C VAL A 69 -12.61 3.09 -17.94
N SER A 70 -11.82 2.60 -16.98
CA SER A 70 -12.17 2.66 -15.55
C SER A 70 -12.39 4.10 -15.10
N ALA A 71 -11.44 5.00 -15.37
CA ALA A 71 -11.54 6.40 -14.94
C ALA A 71 -12.79 7.08 -15.53
N LEU A 72 -13.07 6.86 -16.81
CA LEU A 72 -14.26 7.42 -17.49
C LEU A 72 -15.60 6.90 -16.91
N ALA A 73 -15.60 5.73 -16.27
CA ALA A 73 -16.80 5.17 -15.65
C ALA A 73 -16.98 5.58 -14.18
N ALA A 74 -15.97 6.21 -13.57
CA ALA A 74 -15.94 6.59 -12.16
C ALA A 74 -16.62 7.94 -11.90
N ASP A 75 -16.82 8.26 -10.62
CA ASP A 75 -17.44 9.50 -10.17
C ASP A 75 -16.39 10.51 -9.66
N LEU A 76 -15.23 10.02 -9.19
CA LEU A 76 -14.06 10.81 -8.84
C LEU A 76 -12.80 10.20 -9.46
N ILE A 77 -12.04 11.02 -10.17
CA ILE A 77 -10.75 10.63 -10.75
C ILE A 77 -9.65 11.41 -10.02
N LEU A 78 -8.64 10.72 -9.52
CA LEU A 78 -7.50 11.32 -8.84
C LEU A 78 -6.25 11.19 -9.73
N PRO A 79 -5.55 12.29 -10.06
CA PRO A 79 -4.34 12.23 -10.86
C PRO A 79 -3.19 11.60 -10.06
N THR A 80 -2.54 10.57 -10.63
CA THR A 80 -1.63 9.71 -9.86
C THR A 80 -0.21 9.68 -10.42
N ALA A 81 0.78 9.91 -9.56
CA ALA A 81 2.20 9.78 -9.88
C ALA A 81 2.59 8.31 -10.14
N MET A 82 3.32 8.05 -11.23
CA MET A 82 3.62 6.72 -11.73
C MET A 82 5.10 6.37 -11.75
N TRP A 83 5.40 5.09 -11.57
CA TRP A 83 6.73 4.50 -11.74
C TRP A 83 7.87 5.32 -11.07
N VAL A 84 8.80 5.88 -11.84
CA VAL A 84 9.97 6.63 -11.34
C VAL A 84 9.66 8.06 -10.90
N GLU A 85 8.40 8.51 -11.01
CA GLU A 85 7.91 9.74 -10.39
C GLU A 85 7.78 9.64 -8.87
N LYS A 86 8.02 8.45 -8.30
CA LYS A 86 8.03 8.16 -6.86
C LYS A 86 9.12 7.16 -6.51
N GLU A 87 9.52 7.11 -5.25
CA GLU A 87 10.36 6.04 -4.73
C GLU A 87 9.54 4.74 -4.64
N GLY A 88 10.12 3.61 -5.05
CA GLY A 88 9.34 2.38 -5.08
C GLY A 88 10.15 1.09 -5.10
N ALA A 89 9.38 0.00 -4.99
CA ALA A 89 9.88 -1.36 -4.88
C ALA A 89 8.93 -2.32 -5.61
N TYR A 90 9.47 -3.28 -6.35
CA TYR A 90 8.71 -4.39 -6.92
C TYR A 90 9.39 -5.73 -6.67
N GLY A 91 8.57 -6.77 -6.47
CA GLY A 91 8.99 -8.17 -6.41
C GLY A 91 8.64 -8.89 -7.72
N ASN A 92 9.60 -9.59 -8.31
CA ASN A 92 9.38 -10.34 -9.56
C ASN A 92 9.07 -11.83 -9.34
N ALA A 93 8.86 -12.56 -10.44
CA ALA A 93 8.50 -13.98 -10.44
C ALA A 93 9.55 -14.92 -9.78
N GLU A 94 10.82 -14.52 -9.71
CA GLU A 94 11.89 -15.29 -9.06
C GLU A 94 12.17 -14.82 -7.62
N ARG A 95 11.23 -14.10 -6.99
CA ARG A 95 11.32 -13.54 -5.62
C ARG A 95 12.30 -12.38 -5.48
N ARG A 96 12.78 -11.81 -6.59
CA ARG A 96 13.73 -10.69 -6.53
C ARG A 96 13.00 -9.40 -6.25
N THR A 97 13.28 -8.80 -5.11
CA THR A 97 12.84 -7.44 -4.77
C THR A 97 13.83 -6.44 -5.36
N GLN A 98 13.37 -5.46 -6.13
CA GLN A 98 14.17 -4.39 -6.75
C GLN A 98 13.60 -3.04 -6.37
N PHE A 99 14.47 -2.13 -5.92
CA PHE A 99 14.09 -0.76 -5.58
C PHE A 99 14.50 0.21 -6.67
N TRP A 100 13.85 1.36 -6.69
CA TRP A 100 14.28 2.55 -7.40
C TRP A 100 14.02 3.79 -6.54
N ARG A 101 14.88 4.79 -6.66
CA ARG A 101 14.67 6.12 -6.08
C ARG A 101 13.74 6.93 -6.99
N GLN A 102 13.04 7.91 -6.44
CA GLN A 102 12.33 8.90 -7.26
C GLN A 102 13.35 9.63 -8.16
N GLN A 103 13.08 9.68 -9.47
CA GLN A 103 13.99 10.27 -10.47
C GLN A 103 13.47 11.61 -11.00
N VAL A 104 12.15 11.76 -11.07
CA VAL A 104 11.47 12.95 -11.60
C VAL A 104 10.26 13.28 -10.73
N GLN A 105 9.76 14.51 -10.85
CA GLN A 105 8.51 14.92 -10.22
C GLN A 105 7.34 14.66 -11.16
N ALA A 106 6.19 14.32 -10.58
CA ALA A 106 4.96 14.10 -11.33
C ALA A 106 4.42 15.43 -11.91
N PRO A 107 3.65 15.40 -13.02
CA PRO A 107 3.11 16.60 -13.62
C PRO A 107 1.96 17.21 -12.80
N GLY A 108 1.92 18.53 -12.73
CA GLY A 108 0.82 19.28 -12.10
C GLY A 108 0.64 18.90 -10.63
N GLU A 109 -0.56 18.44 -10.28
CA GLU A 109 -0.94 18.05 -8.92
C GLU A 109 -1.00 16.51 -8.75
N ALA A 110 -0.44 15.75 -9.69
CA ALA A 110 -0.40 14.29 -9.57
C ALA A 110 0.36 13.87 -8.30
N LYS A 111 -0.23 12.95 -7.53
CA LYS A 111 0.34 12.43 -6.27
C LYS A 111 0.39 10.91 -6.29
N SER A 112 1.38 10.31 -5.63
CA SER A 112 1.49 8.85 -5.59
C SER A 112 0.31 8.21 -4.87
N ASP A 113 0.04 6.95 -5.18
CA ASP A 113 -0.94 6.14 -4.45
C ASP A 113 -0.63 6.11 -2.94
N LEU A 114 0.65 6.01 -2.58
CA LEU A 114 1.10 6.02 -1.18
C LEU A 114 0.71 7.34 -0.49
N TRP A 115 1.00 8.47 -1.13
CA TRP A 115 0.60 9.78 -0.64
C TRP A 115 -0.92 9.85 -0.45
N GLN A 116 -1.70 9.40 -1.43
CA GLN A 116 -3.16 9.44 -1.38
C GLN A 116 -3.70 8.63 -0.19
N LEU A 117 -3.23 7.40 0.01
CA LEU A 117 -3.63 6.55 1.14
C LEU A 117 -3.28 7.18 2.49
N VAL A 118 -2.05 7.68 2.64
CA VAL A 118 -1.56 8.26 3.90
C VAL A 118 -2.29 9.56 4.22
N GLN A 119 -2.51 10.44 3.25
CA GLN A 119 -3.23 11.70 3.48
C GLN A 119 -4.72 11.48 3.74
N PHE A 120 -5.34 10.52 3.06
CA PHE A 120 -6.75 10.19 3.30
C PHE A 120 -6.97 9.65 4.71
N SER A 121 -6.01 8.89 5.26
CA SER A 121 -6.10 8.36 6.63
C SER A 121 -6.18 9.44 7.71
N ARG A 122 -5.72 10.68 7.44
CA ARG A 122 -5.85 11.81 8.37
C ARG A 122 -7.30 12.27 8.57
N ARG A 123 -8.22 11.83 7.69
CA ARG A 123 -9.63 12.25 7.70
C ARG A 123 -10.52 11.46 8.65
N PHE A 124 -9.98 10.42 9.27
CA PHE A 124 -10.73 9.53 10.15
C PHE A 124 -10.07 9.52 11.52
N LYS A 125 -10.85 9.83 12.56
CA LYS A 125 -10.46 9.53 13.94
C LYS A 125 -10.74 8.07 14.24
N THR A 126 -10.05 7.52 15.24
CA THR A 126 -10.28 6.15 15.67
C THR A 126 -11.72 5.91 16.12
N GLU A 127 -12.40 6.89 16.72
CA GLU A 127 -13.82 6.81 17.07
C GLU A 127 -14.76 6.70 15.86
N ASP A 128 -14.34 7.17 14.68
CA ASP A 128 -15.18 7.11 13.47
C ASP A 128 -15.21 5.69 12.88
N VAL A 129 -14.22 4.86 13.19
CA VAL A 129 -13.96 3.60 12.47
C VAL A 129 -13.73 2.39 13.37
N TRP A 130 -13.43 2.58 14.65
CA TRP A 130 -13.25 1.50 15.61
C TRP A 130 -14.40 1.47 16.61
N PRO A 131 -15.02 0.29 16.82
CA PRO A 131 -15.99 0.11 17.89
C PRO A 131 -15.40 0.44 19.27
N GLU A 132 -16.28 0.89 20.17
CA GLU A 132 -15.93 1.27 21.54
C GLU A 132 -15.24 0.13 22.30
N GLU A 133 -15.63 -1.12 22.07
CA GLU A 133 -15.00 -2.29 22.69
C GLU A 133 -13.54 -2.52 22.26
N LEU A 134 -13.13 -2.03 21.08
CA LEU A 134 -11.73 -2.03 20.66
C LEU A 134 -10.97 -0.87 21.30
N LEU A 135 -11.56 0.34 21.32
CA LEU A 135 -10.96 1.52 21.93
C LEU A 135 -10.77 1.37 23.44
N ALA A 136 -11.70 0.71 24.13
CA ALA A 136 -11.57 0.42 25.56
C ALA A 136 -10.35 -0.46 25.89
N LYS A 137 -9.87 -1.30 24.95
CA LYS A 137 -8.66 -2.12 25.14
C LYS A 137 -7.36 -1.31 25.01
N LYS A 138 -7.40 -0.17 24.31
CA LYS A 138 -6.28 0.76 24.15
C LYS A 138 -6.75 2.22 24.19
N PRO A 139 -7.14 2.73 25.38
CA PRO A 139 -7.70 4.07 25.53
C PRO A 139 -6.76 5.19 25.06
N GLU A 140 -5.45 4.95 25.03
CA GLU A 140 -4.43 5.87 24.53
C GLU A 140 -4.52 6.15 23.02
N LEU A 141 -5.32 5.37 22.28
CA LEU A 141 -5.57 5.56 20.85
C LEU A 141 -6.80 6.44 20.56
N ARG A 142 -7.52 6.88 21.60
CA ARG A 142 -8.68 7.77 21.44
C ARG A 142 -8.29 9.15 20.94
N GLY A 143 -9.13 9.73 20.11
CA GLY A 143 -8.98 11.06 19.52
C GLY A 143 -7.89 11.17 18.46
N LYS A 144 -7.10 10.11 18.25
CA LYS A 144 -6.07 10.04 17.21
C LYS A 144 -6.70 9.79 15.86
N THR A 145 -6.04 10.26 14.82
CA THR A 145 -6.35 9.92 13.43
C THR A 145 -5.80 8.55 13.06
N LEU A 146 -6.35 7.91 12.01
CA LEU A 146 -5.75 6.70 11.44
C LEU A 146 -4.32 6.94 10.95
N TYR A 147 -3.98 8.16 10.53
CA TYR A 147 -2.61 8.53 10.20
C TYR A 147 -1.64 8.36 11.39
N GLU A 148 -1.99 8.92 12.54
CA GLU A 148 -1.18 8.82 13.76
C GLU A 148 -1.06 7.37 14.25
N VAL A 149 -2.10 6.57 14.02
CA VAL A 149 -2.16 5.18 14.44
C VAL A 149 -1.41 4.25 13.49
N LEU A 150 -1.42 4.49 12.18
CA LEU A 150 -0.91 3.54 11.18
C LEU A 150 0.42 3.97 10.55
N TYR A 151 0.68 5.27 10.42
CA TYR A 151 1.76 5.79 9.56
C TYR A 151 2.74 6.72 10.28
N ALA A 152 2.32 7.35 11.38
CA ALA A 152 3.19 8.18 12.23
C ALA A 152 3.42 7.55 13.61
N THR A 153 3.45 6.22 13.68
CA THR A 153 3.88 5.49 14.87
C THR A 153 5.38 5.68 15.09
N PRO A 154 5.91 5.47 16.30
CA PRO A 154 7.34 5.52 16.55
C PRO A 154 8.17 4.57 15.68
N GLU A 155 7.60 3.41 15.30
CA GLU A 155 8.29 2.44 14.43
C GLU A 155 8.35 2.91 12.96
N VAL A 156 7.23 3.37 12.40
CA VAL A 156 7.20 3.83 11.00
C VAL A 156 7.94 5.17 10.83
N SER A 157 7.84 6.08 11.81
CA SER A 157 8.50 7.40 11.76
C SER A 157 9.94 7.41 12.26
N LYS A 158 10.49 6.24 12.61
CA LYS A 158 11.82 6.07 13.21
C LYS A 158 12.98 6.63 12.39
N PHE A 159 12.87 6.57 11.05
CA PHE A 159 13.95 6.90 10.14
C PHE A 159 13.89 8.39 9.74
N PRO A 160 14.88 9.21 10.12
CA PRO A 160 14.84 10.64 9.88
C PRO A 160 15.10 10.98 8.41
N LEU A 161 14.65 12.16 7.98
CA LEU A 161 14.91 12.67 6.63
C LEU A 161 16.39 12.82 6.29
N SER A 162 17.27 12.96 7.29
CA SER A 162 18.72 13.06 7.08
C SER A 162 19.35 11.79 6.50
N GLU A 163 18.62 10.67 6.43
CA GLU A 163 19.07 9.46 5.73
C GLU A 163 18.90 9.57 4.20
N LEU A 164 18.07 10.49 3.71
CA LEU A 164 17.98 10.82 2.29
C LEU A 164 19.16 11.72 1.91
N ALA A 165 19.71 11.53 0.72
CA ALA A 165 20.69 12.49 0.19
C ALA A 165 20.01 13.85 -0.03
N GLU A 166 20.76 14.95 0.11
CA GLU A 166 20.22 16.31 0.05
C GLU A 166 19.48 16.57 -1.26
N ASP A 167 20.02 16.10 -2.38
CA ASP A 167 19.50 16.21 -3.74
C ASP A 167 18.53 15.09 -4.14
N GLN A 168 18.32 14.08 -3.28
CA GLN A 168 17.43 12.96 -3.58
C GLN A 168 15.96 13.38 -3.48
N LEU A 169 15.21 13.21 -4.56
CA LEU A 169 13.75 13.36 -4.52
C LEU A 169 13.11 12.27 -3.66
N ASN A 170 12.14 12.67 -2.85
CA ASN A 170 11.21 11.80 -2.12
C ASN A 170 10.07 12.69 -1.60
N ASP A 171 9.06 12.92 -2.43
CA ASP A 171 8.01 13.91 -2.15
C ASP A 171 7.23 13.58 -0.88
N GLU A 172 6.85 12.32 -0.66
CA GLU A 172 6.07 11.91 0.51
C GLU A 172 6.86 12.08 1.80
N SER A 173 8.11 11.63 1.85
CA SER A 173 8.93 11.75 3.06
C SER A 173 9.19 13.21 3.38
N ARG A 174 9.59 14.01 2.37
CA ARG A 174 9.88 15.43 2.57
C ARG A 174 8.66 16.22 3.05
N GLU A 175 7.45 15.85 2.62
CA GLU A 175 6.21 16.45 3.12
C GLU A 175 5.88 16.01 4.55
N LEU A 176 6.09 14.74 4.90
CA LEU A 176 5.68 14.17 6.19
C LEU A 176 6.70 14.38 7.31
N GLY A 177 7.96 14.67 6.99
CA GLY A 177 9.01 14.96 7.96
C GLY A 177 9.85 13.75 8.40
N PHE A 178 9.65 12.58 7.80
CA PHE A 178 10.41 11.34 8.10
C PHE A 178 10.43 10.43 6.87
N TYR A 179 11.35 9.46 6.83
CA TYR A 179 11.53 8.54 5.70
C TYR A 179 10.45 7.45 5.69
N LEU A 180 9.28 7.79 5.18
CA LEU A 180 8.06 6.97 5.21
C LEU A 180 8.28 5.59 4.58
N GLN A 181 8.84 5.51 3.38
CA GLN A 181 9.00 4.24 2.65
C GLN A 181 9.88 3.25 3.42
N LYS A 182 10.96 3.75 4.05
CA LYS A 182 11.87 2.93 4.86
C LYS A 182 11.17 2.40 6.12
N GLY A 183 10.45 3.27 6.82
CA GLY A 183 9.65 2.89 7.99
C GLY A 183 8.65 1.79 7.69
N LEU A 184 7.83 1.99 6.66
CA LEU A 184 6.83 1.00 6.22
C LEU A 184 7.47 -0.32 5.81
N PHE A 185 8.57 -0.26 5.05
CA PHE A 185 9.24 -1.48 4.60
C PHE A 185 9.83 -2.27 5.76
N GLU A 186 10.49 -1.62 6.72
CA GLU A 186 11.12 -2.30 7.84
C GLU A 186 10.08 -2.88 8.83
N GLU A 187 8.96 -2.17 9.06
CA GLU A 187 7.82 -2.70 9.82
C GLU A 187 7.20 -3.91 9.11
N TYR A 188 6.99 -3.84 7.78
CA TYR A 188 6.48 -4.95 6.99
C TYR A 188 7.44 -6.16 6.97
N ALA A 189 8.74 -5.91 6.76
CA ALA A 189 9.75 -6.95 6.64
C ALA A 189 9.89 -7.78 7.93
N TRP A 190 9.57 -7.19 9.08
CA TRP A 190 9.57 -7.88 10.37
C TRP A 190 8.68 -9.13 10.37
N PHE A 191 7.55 -9.13 9.66
CA PHE A 191 6.66 -10.30 9.59
C PHE A 191 7.32 -11.52 8.94
N GLY A 192 8.21 -11.31 7.95
CA GLY A 192 8.81 -12.40 7.17
C GLY A 192 10.19 -12.84 7.66
N ARG A 193 10.93 -11.95 8.32
CA ARG A 193 12.29 -12.23 8.83
C ARG A 193 12.23 -13.27 9.95
N GLY A 194 13.05 -14.32 9.84
CA GLY A 194 13.04 -15.50 10.70
C GLY A 194 11.91 -16.50 10.43
N HIS A 195 11.08 -16.25 9.41
CA HIS A 195 9.89 -17.05 9.10
C HIS A 195 9.87 -17.52 7.64
N GLY A 196 11.04 -17.60 6.99
CA GLY A 196 11.21 -18.12 5.63
C GLY A 196 10.86 -17.13 4.51
N HIS A 197 10.56 -15.89 4.87
CA HIS A 197 10.20 -14.78 3.96
C HIS A 197 11.10 -13.56 4.18
N ASP A 198 12.36 -13.81 4.51
CA ASP A 198 13.34 -12.81 4.93
C ASP A 198 13.64 -11.81 3.81
N LEU A 199 13.19 -10.57 3.98
CA LEU A 199 13.65 -9.44 3.19
C LEU A 199 14.96 -8.91 3.77
N ALA A 200 15.88 -8.51 2.89
CA ALA A 200 17.11 -7.85 3.29
C ALA A 200 16.80 -6.51 4.01
N PRO A 201 17.77 -5.90 4.71
CA PRO A 201 17.67 -4.51 5.13
C PRO A 201 17.31 -3.60 3.94
N PHE A 202 16.43 -2.64 4.17
CA PHE A 202 15.94 -1.68 3.16
C PHE A 202 17.07 -1.09 2.29
N ASP A 203 18.15 -0.63 2.93
CA ASP A 203 19.25 0.07 2.26
C ASP A 203 20.03 -0.82 1.28
N ASP A 204 19.99 -2.14 1.45
CA ASP A 204 20.70 -3.07 0.56
C ASP A 204 20.03 -3.15 -0.81
N TYR A 205 18.72 -2.98 -0.88
CA TYR A 205 17.98 -2.95 -2.15
C TYR A 205 18.25 -1.70 -2.97
N HIS A 206 18.61 -0.58 -2.33
CA HIS A 206 19.05 0.65 -3.03
C HIS A 206 20.47 0.55 -3.58
N LYS A 207 21.24 -0.46 -3.18
CA LYS A 207 22.61 -0.73 -3.65
C LYS A 207 22.65 -1.87 -4.67
N ALA A 208 21.84 -2.91 -4.45
CA ALA A 208 21.79 -4.09 -5.28
C ALA A 208 20.92 -3.88 -6.53
N ARG A 209 21.15 -4.70 -7.57
CA ARG A 209 20.17 -4.91 -8.65
C ARG A 209 19.12 -5.95 -8.22
N GLY A 210 18.58 -5.73 -7.04
CA GLY A 210 17.65 -6.59 -6.32
C GLY A 210 18.25 -7.88 -5.75
N LEU A 211 17.54 -8.44 -4.77
CA LEU A 211 17.90 -9.67 -4.07
C LEU A 211 16.69 -10.60 -3.96
N ARG A 212 16.92 -11.91 -4.12
CA ARG A 212 15.88 -12.94 -4.00
C ARG A 212 15.69 -13.38 -2.55
N TRP A 213 14.48 -13.20 -2.03
CA TRP A 213 14.16 -13.70 -0.70
C TRP A 213 14.04 -15.23 -0.68
N PRO A 214 14.30 -15.88 0.47
CA PRO A 214 14.78 -15.29 1.72
C PRO A 214 16.24 -14.84 1.64
N VAL A 215 16.54 -13.65 2.17
CA VAL A 215 17.89 -13.08 2.30
C VAL A 215 18.33 -13.23 3.75
N VAL A 216 19.21 -14.19 4.02
CA VAL A 216 19.68 -14.53 5.37
C VAL A 216 21.18 -14.26 5.47
N ASN A 217 21.60 -13.54 6.51
CA ASN A 217 22.99 -13.14 6.72
C ASN A 217 23.61 -12.45 5.48
N GLY A 218 22.84 -11.54 4.86
CA GLY A 218 23.26 -10.75 3.70
C GLY A 218 23.38 -11.52 2.38
N LYS A 219 22.89 -12.77 2.30
CA LYS A 219 22.98 -13.59 1.09
C LYS A 219 21.60 -14.06 0.63
N GLU A 220 21.30 -13.85 -0.65
CA GLU A 220 20.04 -14.30 -1.27
C GLU A 220 19.94 -15.82 -1.45
N THR A 221 18.70 -16.32 -1.60
CA THR A 221 18.41 -17.74 -1.79
C THR A 221 17.86 -18.01 -3.20
N GLN A 222 18.62 -18.79 -3.97
CA GLN A 222 18.28 -19.13 -5.36
C GLN A 222 17.27 -20.29 -5.43
N TRP A 223 17.55 -21.37 -4.71
CA TRP A 223 16.71 -22.56 -4.60
C TRP A 223 16.26 -22.75 -3.15
N ARG A 224 14.95 -22.82 -2.93
CA ARG A 224 14.36 -23.18 -1.64
C ARG A 224 14.22 -24.71 -1.57
N TYR A 225 14.32 -25.26 -0.37
CA TYR A 225 14.17 -26.69 -0.06
C TYR A 225 15.18 -27.62 -0.75
N SER A 226 16.33 -27.07 -1.14
CA SER A 226 17.45 -27.80 -1.74
C SER A 226 18.60 -27.89 -0.75
N GLU A 227 19.03 -29.11 -0.45
CA GLU A 227 20.14 -29.38 0.47
C GLU A 227 21.41 -28.61 0.03
N GLY A 228 22.00 -27.86 0.96
CA GLY A 228 23.19 -27.02 0.72
C GLY A 228 22.93 -25.66 0.04
N ASN A 229 21.75 -25.44 -0.54
CA ASN A 229 21.37 -24.19 -1.21
C ASN A 229 20.28 -23.41 -0.48
N ASP A 230 19.47 -24.11 0.32
CA ASP A 230 18.41 -23.52 1.14
C ASP A 230 18.98 -22.85 2.39
N ARG A 231 18.34 -21.76 2.80
CA ARG A 231 18.80 -20.90 3.89
C ARG A 231 17.70 -20.57 4.88
N THR A 232 16.53 -21.18 4.72
CA THR A 232 15.42 -21.16 5.69
C THR A 232 15.61 -22.21 6.76
#